data_AF-A0A5M8RVG5-F1
#
_entry.id   AF-A0A5M8RVG5-F1
#
_cell.length_a   1.000
_cell.length_b   1.000
_cell.length_c   1.000
_cell.angle_alpha   90.00
_cell.angle_beta   90.00
_cell.angle_gamma   90.00
#
_symmetry.space_group_name_H-M   'P 1'
#
loop_
_entity.id
_entity.type
_entity.pdbx_description
1 polymer ?
#
loop_
_entity_poly.entity_id
_entity_poly.type
_entity_poly.pdbx_seq_one_letter_code
_entity_poly.pdbx_strand_id
1 'polypeptide(L)'
;MLVNAKEAVMEELFDQYIEQLHMSCMCKRCKEDVLALALNAVKPQYVTDESKLTYIKAELVDKQKNTSMLVTLAEAASKVNDNPHCENK
;
A
#
# COMPACT_ATOMS: atom_id res chain seq x y z
N MET A 1 -18.81 -3.91 9.93
CA MET A 1 -17.52 -4.46 9.46
C MET A 1 -16.43 -3.52 9.96
N LEU A 2 -15.41 -4.02 10.66
CA LEU A 2 -14.26 -3.20 11.08
C LEU A 2 -13.15 -3.34 10.02
N VAL A 3 -12.66 -2.22 9.49
CA VAL A 3 -11.62 -2.21 8.44
C VAL A 3 -10.68 -1.02 8.61
N ASN A 4 -9.41 -1.17 8.26
CA ASN A 4 -8.49 -0.05 8.14
C ASN A 4 -8.66 0.60 6.76
N ALA A 5 -9.17 1.83 6.71
CA ALA A 5 -9.37 2.54 5.45
C ALA A 5 -8.06 2.79 4.70
N LYS A 6 -6.93 2.90 5.41
CA LYS A 6 -5.60 3.04 4.78
C LYS A 6 -5.14 1.78 4.09
N GLU A 7 -5.51 0.61 4.59
CA GLU A 7 -5.19 -0.68 3.98
C GLU A 7 -5.86 -0.79 2.61
N ALA A 8 -7.17 -0.60 2.56
CA ALA A 8 -7.94 -0.64 1.32
C ALA A 8 -7.43 0.36 0.26
N VAL A 9 -7.01 1.56 0.68
CA VAL A 9 -6.49 2.56 -0.26
C VAL A 9 -5.06 2.24 -0.70
N MET A 10 -4.22 1.74 0.21
CA MET A 10 -2.84 1.36 -0.12
C MET A 10 -2.81 0.18 -1.08
N GLU A 11 -3.72 -0.79 -0.94
CA GLU A 11 -3.90 -1.90 -1.87
C GLU A 11 -4.29 -1.41 -3.27
N GLU A 12 -5.28 -0.53 -3.38
CA GLU A 12 -5.70 0.05 -4.67
C GLU A 12 -4.57 0.84 -5.34
N LEU A 13 -3.84 1.66 -4.58
CA LEU A 13 -2.68 2.39 -5.09
C LEU A 13 -1.55 1.46 -5.50
N PHE A 14 -1.28 0.43 -4.70
CA PHE A 14 -0.26 -0.56 -5.03
C PHE A 14 -0.59 -1.25 -6.35
N ASP A 15 -1.80 -1.79 -6.50
CA ASP A 15 -2.24 -2.45 -7.73
C ASP A 15 -2.19 -1.52 -8.95
N GLN A 16 -2.56 -0.25 -8.77
CA GLN A 16 -2.50 0.74 -9.85
C GLN A 16 -1.07 1.07 -10.30
N TYR A 17 -0.10 1.10 -9.37
CA TYR A 17 1.25 1.60 -9.61
C TYR A 17 2.34 0.53 -9.54
N ILE A 18 2.00 -0.75 -9.33
CA ILE A 18 2.98 -1.82 -9.09
C ILE A 18 4.05 -1.93 -10.19
N GLU A 19 3.66 -1.73 -11.46
CA GLU A 19 4.56 -1.75 -12.61
C GLU A 19 5.58 -0.59 -12.60
N GLN A 20 5.28 0.51 -11.89
CA GLN A 20 6.15 1.68 -11.76
C GLN A 20 7.07 1.59 -10.53
N LEU A 21 6.85 0.62 -9.64
CA LEU A 21 7.66 0.41 -8.43
C LEU A 21 8.96 -0.35 -8.71
N HIS A 22 9.17 -0.85 -9.94
CA HIS A 22 10.38 -1.54 -10.39
C HIS A 22 10.85 -2.68 -9.46
N MET A 23 9.90 -3.43 -8.90
CA MET A 23 10.19 -4.57 -8.03
C MET A 23 10.86 -5.71 -8.83
N SER A 24 11.98 -6.23 -8.35
CA SER A 24 12.67 -7.40 -8.94
C SER A 24 11.90 -8.71 -8.79
N CYS A 25 11.02 -8.82 -7.78
CA CYS A 25 10.20 -9.99 -7.53
C CYS A 25 8.74 -9.59 -7.29
N MET A 26 7.84 -10.22 -8.06
CA MET A 26 6.40 -9.97 -8.01
C MET A 26 5.64 -11.14 -7.37
N CYS A 27 6.31 -11.98 -6.57
CA CYS A 27 5.64 -13.08 -5.87
C CYS A 27 4.70 -12.53 -4.78
N LYS A 28 3.71 -13.35 -4.38
CA LYS A 28 2.73 -12.97 -3.34
C LYS A 28 3.41 -12.45 -2.08
N ARG A 29 4.47 -13.12 -1.63
CA ARG A 29 5.21 -12.73 -0.42
C ARG A 29 5.85 -11.34 -0.53
N CYS A 30 6.52 -11.04 -1.65
CA CYS A 30 7.16 -9.72 -1.84
C CYS A 30 6.11 -8.60 -1.92
N LYS A 31 4.95 -8.85 -2.55
CA LYS A 31 3.84 -7.89 -2.60
C LYS A 31 3.29 -7.60 -1.20
N GLU A 32 3.05 -8.65 -0.41
CA GLU A 32 2.59 -8.54 0.97
C GLU A 32 3.63 -7.82 1.86
N ASP A 33 4.92 -8.11 1.68
CA ASP A 33 6.00 -7.46 2.44
C ASP A 33 6.06 -5.94 2.14
N VAL A 34 5.84 -5.53 0.88
CA VAL A 34 5.75 -4.10 0.52
C VAL A 34 4.57 -3.43 1.19
N LEU A 35 3.37 -4.02 1.08
CA LEU A 35 2.16 -3.49 1.71
C LEU A 35 2.32 -3.41 3.24
N ALA A 36 2.90 -4.44 3.87
CA ALA A 36 3.14 -4.47 5.30
C ALA A 36 4.10 -3.35 5.75
N LEU A 37 5.22 -3.16 5.05
CA LEU A 37 6.16 -2.08 5.35
C LEU A 37 5.52 -0.70 5.15
N ALA A 38 4.75 -0.51 4.07
CA ALA A 38 4.09 0.75 3.79
C ALA A 38 3.00 1.07 4.82
N LEU A 39 2.17 0.09 5.21
CA LEU A 39 1.10 0.27 6.19
C LEU A 39 1.63 0.53 7.60
N ASN A 40 2.74 -0.08 7.97
CA ASN A 40 3.42 0.18 9.24
C ASN A 40 4.06 1.58 9.31
N ALA A 41 4.29 2.23 8.16
CA ALA A 41 4.85 3.57 8.08
C ALA A 41 3.78 4.69 8.15
N VAL A 42 2.49 4.36 8.10
CA VAL A 42 1.39 5.32 8.14
C VAL A 42 0.51 5.13 9.38
N LYS A 43 -0.14 6.21 9.83
CA LYS A 43 -1.12 6.12 10.92
C LYS A 43 -2.36 5.34 10.44
N PRO A 44 -2.77 4.25 11.11
CA PRO A 44 -3.96 3.51 10.73
C PRO A 44 -5.22 4.33 10.94
N GLN A 45 -6.24 4.07 10.12
CA GLN A 45 -7.54 4.74 10.19
C GLN A 45 -8.66 3.71 10.10
N TYR A 46 -9.05 3.18 11.26
CA TYR A 46 -10.12 2.18 11.35
C TYR A 46 -11.50 2.81 11.25
N VAL A 47 -12.38 2.18 10.48
CA VAL A 47 -13.78 2.54 10.35
C VAL A 47 -14.66 1.30 10.54
N THR A 48 -15.87 1.52 11.04
CA THR A 48 -16.87 0.47 11.29
C THR A 48 -18.01 0.48 10.27
N ASP A 49 -17.98 1.44 9.34
CA ASP A 49 -19.04 1.79 8.41
C ASP A 49 -18.46 1.93 7.00
N GLU A 50 -19.06 1.23 6.05
CA GLU A 50 -18.65 1.21 4.65
C GLU A 50 -18.79 2.58 3.97
N SER A 51 -19.79 3.38 4.37
CA SER A 51 -19.96 4.74 3.84
C SER A 51 -18.76 5.63 4.16
N LYS A 52 -18.14 5.44 5.34
CA LYS A 52 -16.92 6.15 5.75
C LYS A 52 -15.72 5.69 4.94
N LEU A 53 -15.63 4.40 4.60
CA LEU A 53 -14.59 3.89 3.71
C LEU A 53 -14.67 4.56 2.34
N THR A 54 -15.86 4.62 1.74
CA THR A 54 -16.09 5.26 0.44
C THR A 54 -15.75 6.75 0.47
N TYR A 55 -16.14 7.46 1.53
CA TYR A 55 -15.78 8.87 1.71
C TYR A 55 -14.26 9.08 1.78
N ILE A 56 -13.55 8.25 2.57
CA ILE A 56 -12.09 8.32 2.69
C ILE A 56 -11.42 8.02 1.35
N LYS A 57 -11.90 7.01 0.62
CA LYS A 57 -11.39 6.71 -0.73
C LYS A 57 -11.54 7.91 -1.67
N ALA A 58 -12.71 8.56 -1.66
CA ALA A 58 -12.96 9.76 -2.46
C ALA A 58 -12.07 10.95 -2.06
N GLU A 59 -11.83 11.15 -0.76
CA GLU A 59 -10.93 12.19 -0.26
C GLU A 59 -9.48 11.97 -0.70
N LEU A 60 -9.07 10.71 -0.87
CA LEU A 60 -7.73 10.34 -1.29
C LEU A 60 -7.53 10.44 -2.80
N VAL A 61 -8.60 10.56 -3.61
CA VAL A 61 -8.50 10.95 -5.03
C VAL A 61 -7.87 12.35 -5.20
N ASP A 62 -7.84 13.16 -4.14
CA ASP A 62 -7.09 14.42 -4.13
C ASP A 62 -5.58 14.13 -4.33
N LYS A 63 -5.04 14.65 -5.44
CA LYS A 63 -3.72 14.28 -6.00
C LYS A 63 -2.58 14.40 -4.99
N GLN A 64 -2.66 15.32 -4.03
CA GLN A 64 -1.61 15.55 -3.03
C GLN A 64 -1.50 14.42 -2.00
N LYS A 65 -2.62 13.80 -1.59
CA LYS A 65 -2.60 12.71 -0.60
C LYS A 65 -2.12 11.40 -1.22
N ASN A 66 -2.38 11.19 -2.50
CA ASN A 66 -1.83 10.08 -3.28
C ASN A 66 -0.30 10.14 -3.40
N THR A 67 0.28 11.33 -3.56
CA THR A 67 1.74 11.46 -3.69
C THR A 67 2.48 10.94 -2.45
N SER A 68 2.02 11.25 -1.24
CA SER A 68 2.69 10.79 -0.02
C SER A 68 2.61 9.28 0.15
N MET A 69 1.45 8.66 -0.09
CA MET A 69 1.30 7.21 0.03
C MET A 69 2.07 6.47 -1.07
N LEU A 70 2.13 7.02 -2.27
CA LEU A 70 2.94 6.47 -3.37
C LEU A 70 4.44 6.52 -3.05
N VAL A 71 4.92 7.60 -2.44
CA VAL A 71 6.31 7.68 -1.95
C VAL A 71 6.57 6.61 -0.90
N THR A 72 5.66 6.43 0.08
CA THR A 72 5.78 5.37 1.08
C THR A 72 5.81 3.98 0.43
N LEU A 73 4.99 3.72 -0.58
CA LEU A 73 5.01 2.47 -1.36
C LEU A 73 6.34 2.27 -2.09
N ALA A 74 6.88 3.31 -2.72
CA ALA A 74 8.17 3.24 -3.41
C ALA A 74 9.33 2.96 -2.46
N GLU A 75 9.35 3.59 -1.28
CA GLU A 75 10.35 3.32 -0.24
C GLU A 75 10.26 1.88 0.29
N ALA A 76 9.04 1.38 0.50
CA ALA A 76 8.81 0.00 0.92
C ALA A 76 9.24 -0.99 -0.17
N ALA A 77 8.90 -0.72 -1.44
CA ALA A 77 9.32 -1.52 -2.59
C ALA A 77 10.85 -1.59 -2.69
N SER A 78 11.55 -0.45 -2.54
CA SER A 78 13.03 -0.43 -2.54
C SER A 78 13.61 -1.33 -1.44
N LYS A 79 13.08 -1.28 -0.22
CA LYS A 79 13.57 -2.12 0.89
C LYS A 79 13.37 -3.62 0.64
N VAL A 80 12.22 -4.01 0.08
CA VAL A 80 11.96 -5.41 -0.30
C VAL A 80 12.86 -5.83 -1.45
N ASN A 81 13.13 -4.93 -2.39
CA ASN A 81 14.00 -5.18 -3.54
C ASN A 81 15.46 -5.45 -3.13
N ASP A 82 15.96 -4.72 -2.12
CA ASP A 82 17.33 -4.86 -1.63
C ASP A 82 17.54 -6.16 -0.85
N ASN A 83 16.50 -6.69 -0.20
CA ASN A 83 16.58 -7.94 0.55
C ASN A 83 15.24 -8.72 0.50
N PRO A 84 14.95 -9.41 -0.62
CA PRO A 84 13.70 -10.13 -0.77
C PRO A 84 13.69 -11.40 0.08
N HIS A 85 12.60 -11.58 0.84
CA HIS A 85 12.29 -12.78 1.62
C HIS A 85 11.31 -13.70 0.87
N CYS A 86 11.62 -14.00 -0.40
CA CYS A 86 10.82 -14.90 -1.22
C CYS A 86 11.19 -16.39 -1.00
N GLU A 87 10.22 -17.29 -1.18
CA GLU A 87 10.42 -18.75 -1.03
C GLU A 87 11.26 -19.37 -2.17
N ASN A 88 11.33 -18.71 -3.34
CA ASN A 88 12.04 -19.21 -4.53
C ASN A 88 13.49 -18.69 -4.60
N LYS A 89 14.23 -18.75 -3.48
CA LYS A 89 15.62 -18.31 -3.42
C LYS A 89 16.58 -19.33 -4.03
#